data_AF-A0A2W5GTD3-F1
#
_entry.id   AF-A0A2W5GTD3-F1
#
_cell.length_a   1.000
_cell.length_b   1.000
_cell.length_c   1.000
_cell.angle_alpha   90.00
_cell.angle_beta   90.00
_cell.angle_gamma   90.00
#
_symmetry.space_group_name_H-M   'P 1'
#
loop_
_entity.id
_entity.type
_entity.pdbx_description
1 polymer ?
#
loop_
_entity_poly.entity_id
_entity_poly.type
_entity_poly.pdbx_seq_one_letter_code
_entity_poly.pdbx_strand_id
1 'polypeptide(L)'
;MQNIKKLLDEKVKQYNHPDFIPNDPISIPHLFTKKKDIEIAGLFAAIFAWGNRTIIINKSKELMELMDMQPYDFIMNHQESDLQNLMQFKHRTFNDTDLLYCIDFMKRHFTQYNSLEEAFFPSSDMNVEAALNHFQAYFFSHPDAPHRTRKHIPSPVQKSACKPRRAPCIHHGARLASIRSVLYPAPVCR
;
A
#
# COMPACT_ATOMS: atom_id res chain seq x y z
N MET A 1 -6.69 -22.06 26.21
CA MET A 1 -6.99 -21.41 24.90
C MET A 1 -8.38 -20.77 24.86
N GLN A 2 -9.48 -21.49 25.16
CA GLN A 2 -10.86 -20.97 25.08
C GLN A 2 -11.09 -19.57 25.70
N ASN A 3 -10.52 -19.28 26.88
CA ASN A 3 -10.63 -17.98 27.55
C ASN A 3 -10.13 -16.82 26.65
N ILE A 4 -8.98 -16.98 25.97
CA ILE A 4 -8.45 -15.97 25.03
C ILE A 4 -9.40 -15.79 23.84
N LYS A 5 -9.97 -16.87 23.30
CA LYS A 5 -10.96 -16.76 22.22
C LYS A 5 -12.19 -15.97 22.68
N LYS A 6 -12.75 -16.29 23.85
CA LYS A 6 -13.90 -15.57 24.43
C LYS A 6 -13.61 -14.08 24.62
N LEU A 7 -12.44 -13.73 25.14
CA LEU A 7 -11.98 -12.35 25.29
C LEU A 7 -11.88 -11.62 23.94
N LEU A 8 -11.36 -12.28 22.90
CA LEU A 8 -11.28 -11.70 21.55
C LEU A 8 -12.67 -11.56 20.92
N ASP A 9 -13.53 -12.58 21.01
CA ASP A 9 -14.92 -12.56 20.52
C ASP A 9 -15.73 -11.42 21.20
N GLU A 10 -15.49 -11.16 22.50
CA GLU A 10 -16.07 -10.03 23.25
C GLU A 10 -15.52 -8.68 22.81
N LYS A 11 -14.21 -8.58 22.55
CA LYS A 11 -13.56 -7.34 22.07
C LYS A 11 -13.96 -6.99 20.64
N VAL A 12 -14.18 -7.99 19.77
CA VAL A 12 -14.76 -7.78 18.43
C VAL A 12 -16.17 -7.19 18.56
N LYS A 13 -17.02 -7.73 19.44
CA LYS A 13 -18.36 -7.16 19.69
C LYS A 13 -18.31 -5.73 20.27
N GLN A 14 -17.28 -5.40 21.05
CA GLN A 14 -17.12 -4.07 21.62
C GLN A 14 -16.68 -3.01 20.60
N TYR A 15 -15.79 -3.35 19.67
CA TYR A 15 -15.14 -2.37 18.79
C TYR A 15 -15.60 -2.40 17.32
N ASN A 16 -16.25 -3.47 16.87
CA ASN A 16 -16.83 -3.55 15.53
C ASN A 16 -18.21 -2.87 15.46
N HIS A 17 -18.25 -1.58 15.79
CA HIS A 17 -19.44 -0.73 15.74
C HIS A 17 -19.16 0.54 14.91
N PRO A 18 -20.12 1.07 14.13
CA PRO A 18 -19.88 2.22 13.25
C PRO A 18 -19.28 3.46 13.94
N ASP A 19 -19.56 3.70 15.22
CA ASP A 19 -19.02 4.84 15.98
C ASP A 19 -17.49 4.88 16.06
N PHE A 20 -16.82 3.73 15.86
CA PHE A 20 -15.35 3.68 15.83
C PHE A 20 -14.76 4.13 14.48
N ILE A 21 -15.55 4.06 13.38
CA ILE A 21 -15.12 4.37 12.01
C ILE A 21 -14.61 5.81 11.85
N PRO A 22 -15.32 6.88 12.27
CA PRO A 22 -14.94 8.26 11.96
C PRO A 22 -13.56 8.68 12.47
N ASN A 23 -13.04 7.98 13.48
CA ASN A 23 -11.75 8.25 14.09
C ASN A 23 -10.65 7.27 13.64
N ASP A 24 -10.95 6.36 12.69
CA ASP A 24 -10.10 5.25 12.28
C ASP A 24 -9.65 5.35 10.80
N PRO A 25 -8.50 4.79 10.39
CA PRO A 25 -8.10 4.78 8.97
C PRO A 25 -9.13 4.16 8.00
N ILE A 26 -10.03 3.28 8.46
CA ILE A 26 -11.13 2.77 7.62
C ILE A 26 -12.14 3.85 7.20
N SER A 27 -12.17 5.01 7.86
CA SER A 27 -12.97 6.18 7.41
C SER A 27 -12.60 6.66 6.00
N ILE A 28 -11.36 6.46 5.56
CA ILE A 28 -10.86 6.99 4.28
C ILE A 28 -11.52 6.30 3.07
N PRO A 29 -11.54 4.95 2.94
CA PRO A 29 -12.33 4.30 1.90
C PRO A 29 -13.83 4.58 2.00
N HIS A 30 -14.37 4.87 3.20
CA HIS A 30 -15.76 5.31 3.37
C HIS A 30 -16.07 6.72 2.84
N LEU A 31 -15.08 7.49 2.36
CA LEU A 31 -15.31 8.75 1.64
C LEU A 31 -15.79 8.55 0.20
N PHE A 32 -15.76 7.32 -0.32
CA PHE A 32 -15.99 7.00 -1.74
C PHE A 32 -17.12 6.00 -1.94
N THR A 33 -17.74 6.03 -3.13
CA THR A 33 -18.87 5.14 -3.52
C THR A 33 -18.52 4.17 -4.66
N LYS A 34 -17.48 4.45 -5.45
CA LYS A 34 -17.04 3.67 -6.61
C LYS A 34 -15.98 2.64 -6.17
N LYS A 35 -16.20 1.34 -6.47
CA LYS A 35 -15.36 0.22 -5.97
C LYS A 35 -13.86 0.49 -6.09
N LYS A 36 -13.42 0.94 -7.27
CA LYS A 36 -11.99 1.18 -7.56
C LYS A 36 -11.40 2.28 -6.67
N ASP A 37 -12.12 3.38 -6.44
CA ASP A 37 -11.66 4.47 -5.55
C ASP A 37 -11.60 4.00 -4.09
N ILE A 38 -12.59 3.22 -3.63
CA ILE A 38 -12.62 2.57 -2.31
C ILE A 38 -11.40 1.65 -2.13
N GLU A 39 -11.05 0.87 -3.15
CA GLU A 39 -9.89 -0.05 -3.13
C GLU A 39 -8.55 0.70 -3.03
N ILE A 40 -8.36 1.76 -3.82
CA ILE A 40 -7.14 2.58 -3.80
C ILE A 40 -7.00 3.29 -2.44
N ALA A 41 -8.09 3.91 -1.97
CA ALA A 41 -8.14 4.56 -0.67
C ALA A 41 -7.86 3.59 0.48
N GLY A 42 -8.42 2.37 0.41
CA GLY A 42 -8.17 1.30 1.36
C GLY A 42 -6.71 0.81 1.35
N LEU A 43 -6.11 0.66 0.17
CA LEU A 43 -4.71 0.26 0.04
C LEU A 43 -3.77 1.30 0.67
N PHE A 44 -3.93 2.59 0.36
CA PHE A 44 -3.11 3.64 0.97
C PHE A 44 -3.34 3.74 2.48
N ALA A 45 -4.59 3.69 2.95
CA ALA A 45 -4.89 3.67 4.38
C ALA A 45 -4.22 2.49 5.10
N ALA A 46 -4.17 1.31 4.49
CA ALA A 46 -3.49 0.12 5.02
C ALA A 46 -1.95 0.27 5.01
N ILE A 47 -1.34 0.77 3.93
CA ILE A 47 0.10 1.07 3.85
C ILE A 47 0.49 2.12 4.92
N PHE A 48 -0.41 3.05 5.21
CA PHE A 48 -0.19 4.11 6.19
C PHE A 48 -0.53 3.70 7.63
N ALA A 49 -1.13 2.53 7.88
CA ALA A 49 -1.68 2.04 9.15
C ALA A 49 -0.64 1.70 10.26
N TRP A 50 0.43 2.48 10.37
CA TRP A 50 1.46 2.37 11.40
C TRP A 50 1.86 3.75 11.91
N GLY A 51 1.69 3.98 13.22
CA GLY A 51 2.00 5.26 13.88
C GLY A 51 0.80 5.86 14.64
N ASN A 52 0.75 7.19 14.73
CA ASN A 52 -0.34 7.91 15.38
C ASN A 52 -1.59 7.95 14.48
N ARG A 53 -2.72 7.47 14.99
CA ARG A 53 -4.02 7.33 14.28
C ARG A 53 -4.48 8.61 13.57
N THR A 54 -4.38 9.77 14.22
CA THR A 54 -4.75 11.07 13.64
C THR A 54 -3.83 11.47 12.49
N ILE A 55 -2.51 11.24 12.62
CA ILE A 55 -1.57 11.51 11.52
C ILE A 55 -1.85 10.60 10.33
N ILE A 56 -2.19 9.33 10.56
CA ILE A 56 -2.52 8.36 9.50
C ILE A 56 -3.74 8.84 8.72
N ILE A 57 -4.83 9.19 9.40
CA ILE A 57 -6.08 9.67 8.77
C ILE A 57 -5.82 10.97 8.00
N ASN A 58 -5.14 11.94 8.62
CA ASN A 58 -4.83 13.21 7.97
C ASN A 58 -3.94 13.03 6.74
N LYS A 59 -2.90 12.17 6.78
CA LYS A 59 -2.04 11.89 5.61
C LYS A 59 -2.72 11.05 4.54
N SER A 60 -3.60 10.13 4.89
CA SER A 60 -4.45 9.44 3.92
C SER A 60 -5.40 10.40 3.21
N LYS A 61 -6.06 11.31 3.96
CA LYS A 61 -6.97 12.31 3.40
C LYS A 61 -6.25 13.35 2.54
N GLU A 62 -5.12 13.86 3.00
CA GLU A 62 -4.22 14.74 2.23
C GLU A 62 -3.84 14.11 0.88
N LEU A 63 -3.56 12.80 0.84
CA LEU A 63 -3.26 12.10 -0.40
C LEU A 63 -4.48 11.98 -1.33
N MET A 64 -5.68 11.77 -0.79
CA MET A 64 -6.90 11.74 -1.60
C MET A 64 -7.26 13.13 -2.14
N GLU A 65 -7.00 14.19 -1.37
CA GLU A 65 -7.18 15.59 -1.78
C GLU A 65 -6.17 16.00 -2.86
N LEU A 66 -4.93 15.51 -2.79
CA LEU A 66 -3.92 15.62 -3.85
C LEU A 66 -4.23 14.79 -5.11
N MET A 67 -5.28 13.95 -5.07
CA MET A 67 -5.83 13.20 -6.21
C MET A 67 -7.25 13.68 -6.58
N ASP A 68 -7.57 14.95 -6.29
CA ASP A 68 -8.85 15.61 -6.57
C ASP A 68 -10.10 14.84 -6.09
N MET A 69 -9.95 14.06 -5.00
CA MET A 69 -10.95 13.11 -4.49
C MET A 69 -11.47 12.11 -5.55
N GLN A 70 -10.68 11.81 -6.58
CA GLN A 70 -10.97 10.86 -7.65
C GLN A 70 -9.75 9.94 -7.93
N PRO A 71 -9.27 9.18 -6.93
CA PRO A 71 -7.98 8.50 -6.99
C PRO A 71 -7.83 7.49 -8.13
N TYR A 72 -8.91 6.83 -8.58
CA TYR A 72 -8.86 5.98 -9.76
C TYR A 72 -8.67 6.77 -11.05
N ASP A 73 -9.36 7.90 -11.19
CA ASP A 73 -9.26 8.72 -12.40
C ASP A 73 -7.86 9.34 -12.49
N PHE A 74 -7.36 9.87 -11.37
CA PHE A 74 -5.97 10.30 -11.23
C PHE A 74 -4.98 9.20 -11.66
N ILE A 75 -5.12 7.97 -11.17
CA ILE A 75 -4.20 6.87 -11.51
C ILE A 75 -4.19 6.54 -13.00
N MET A 76 -5.34 6.59 -13.68
CA MET A 76 -5.41 6.35 -15.13
C MET A 76 -4.92 7.57 -15.94
N ASN A 77 -5.34 8.78 -15.57
CA ASN A 77 -5.32 9.96 -16.44
C ASN A 77 -4.28 11.03 -16.07
N HIS A 78 -3.52 10.89 -14.97
CA HIS A 78 -2.51 11.87 -14.57
C HIS A 78 -1.50 12.21 -15.67
N GLN A 79 -1.12 13.48 -15.67
CA GLN A 79 -0.02 14.06 -16.45
C GLN A 79 1.24 14.20 -15.57
N GLU A 80 2.36 14.55 -16.18
CA GLU A 80 3.64 14.73 -15.44
C GLU A 80 3.55 15.84 -14.38
N SER A 81 2.77 16.89 -14.63
CA SER A 81 2.47 17.98 -13.67
C SER A 81 1.90 17.47 -12.36
N ASP A 82 1.04 16.47 -12.44
CA ASP A 82 0.22 16.03 -11.31
C ASP A 82 1.07 15.12 -10.42
N LEU A 83 2.00 14.37 -11.03
CA LEU A 83 3.05 13.64 -10.34
C LEU A 83 4.06 14.58 -9.65
N GLN A 84 4.37 15.77 -10.19
CA GLN A 84 5.22 16.75 -9.50
C GLN A 84 4.61 17.23 -8.18
N ASN A 85 3.28 17.45 -8.14
CA ASN A 85 2.57 17.83 -6.91
C ASN A 85 2.73 16.76 -5.81
N LEU A 86 2.76 15.48 -6.19
CA LEU A 86 2.94 14.35 -5.28
C LEU A 86 4.40 14.18 -4.78
N MET A 87 5.41 14.76 -5.42
CA MET A 87 6.82 14.63 -4.99
C MET A 87 7.11 15.27 -3.61
N GLN A 88 6.21 16.11 -3.10
CA GLN A 88 6.32 16.68 -1.75
C GLN A 88 5.70 15.78 -0.67
N PHE A 89 4.84 14.82 -1.04
CA PHE A 89 4.10 13.98 -0.10
C PHE A 89 5.00 12.97 0.64
N LYS A 90 4.95 12.96 1.98
CA LYS A 90 5.76 12.10 2.84
C LYS A 90 4.98 11.67 4.08
N HIS A 91 5.00 10.37 4.40
CA HIS A 91 4.40 9.78 5.61
C HIS A 91 5.41 8.90 6.36
N ARG A 92 6.04 9.47 7.39
CA ARG A 92 7.06 8.87 8.27
C ARG A 92 8.30 8.33 7.53
N THR A 93 8.22 7.15 6.90
CA THR A 93 9.31 6.59 6.06
C THR A 93 8.86 6.21 4.64
N PHE A 94 7.59 6.47 4.32
CA PHE A 94 7.01 6.45 2.98
C PHE A 94 7.25 7.82 2.32
N ASN A 95 7.70 7.84 1.07
CA ASN A 95 8.07 9.06 0.36
C ASN A 95 7.52 9.08 -1.08
N ASP A 96 7.86 10.15 -1.80
CA ASP A 96 7.73 10.33 -3.25
C ASP A 96 8.08 9.08 -4.06
N THR A 97 9.23 8.44 -3.81
CA THR A 97 9.64 7.21 -4.53
C THR A 97 8.71 6.02 -4.27
N ASP A 98 8.17 5.89 -3.05
CA ASP A 98 7.16 4.86 -2.75
C ASP A 98 5.83 5.17 -3.45
N LEU A 99 5.39 6.44 -3.38
CA LEU A 99 4.10 6.89 -3.91
C LEU A 99 4.03 6.76 -5.43
N LEU A 100 5.05 7.24 -6.15
CA LEU A 100 5.11 7.15 -7.61
C LEU A 100 5.13 5.69 -8.09
N TYR A 101 5.82 4.80 -7.37
CA TYR A 101 5.79 3.36 -7.69
C TYR A 101 4.43 2.70 -7.39
N CYS A 102 3.75 3.09 -6.30
CA CYS A 102 2.38 2.66 -6.04
C CYS A 102 1.43 3.07 -7.19
N ILE A 103 1.57 4.29 -7.70
CA ILE A 103 0.73 4.85 -8.78
C ILE A 103 1.00 4.13 -10.11
N ASP A 104 2.27 3.94 -10.48
CA ASP A 104 2.66 3.14 -11.66
C ASP A 104 2.12 1.70 -11.57
N PHE A 105 2.31 1.03 -10.43
CA PHE A 105 1.75 -0.31 -10.22
C PHE A 105 0.23 -0.33 -10.43
N MET A 106 -0.51 0.59 -9.81
CA MET A 106 -1.97 0.62 -9.93
C MET A 106 -2.41 0.97 -11.36
N LYS A 107 -1.71 1.86 -12.07
CA LYS A 107 -2.02 2.18 -13.48
C LYS A 107 -1.83 0.96 -14.37
N ARG A 108 -0.70 0.25 -14.24
CA ARG A 108 -0.44 -1.01 -14.95
C ARG A 108 -1.47 -2.08 -14.62
N HIS A 109 -1.85 -2.21 -13.35
CA HIS A 109 -2.85 -3.17 -12.90
C HIS A 109 -4.26 -2.86 -13.43
N PHE A 110 -4.77 -1.64 -13.24
CA PHE A 110 -6.11 -1.24 -13.68
C PHE A 110 -6.27 -1.08 -15.21
N THR A 111 -5.16 -1.10 -15.96
CA THR A 111 -5.17 -1.25 -17.43
C THR A 111 -5.52 -2.69 -17.86
N GLN A 112 -5.31 -3.69 -16.98
CA GLN A 112 -5.50 -5.12 -17.27
C GLN A 112 -6.67 -5.74 -16.49
N TYR A 113 -6.92 -5.27 -15.26
CA TYR A 113 -7.88 -5.83 -14.31
C TYR A 113 -8.92 -4.78 -13.89
N ASN A 114 -10.09 -5.23 -13.45
CA ASN A 114 -11.18 -4.32 -13.13
C ASN A 114 -11.22 -3.91 -11.66
N SER A 115 -10.66 -4.70 -10.76
CA SER A 115 -10.55 -4.35 -9.35
C SER A 115 -9.22 -4.79 -8.75
N LEU A 116 -8.84 -4.17 -7.64
CA LEU A 116 -7.58 -4.49 -6.93
C LEU A 116 -7.61 -5.90 -6.31
N GLU A 117 -8.80 -6.49 -6.16
CA GLU A 117 -9.02 -7.84 -5.62
C GLU A 117 -8.28 -8.91 -6.44
N GLU A 118 -8.26 -8.77 -7.77
CA GLU A 118 -7.51 -9.63 -8.70
C GLU A 118 -5.98 -9.64 -8.44
N ALA A 119 -5.42 -8.59 -7.84
CA ALA A 119 -3.99 -8.56 -7.46
C ALA A 119 -3.66 -9.48 -6.27
N PHE A 120 -4.65 -9.75 -5.40
CA PHE A 120 -4.51 -10.63 -4.23
C PHE A 120 -4.97 -12.06 -4.54
N PHE A 121 -6.10 -12.23 -5.23
CA PHE A 121 -6.77 -13.51 -5.46
C PHE A 121 -6.91 -13.81 -6.97
N PRO A 122 -5.82 -14.22 -7.66
CA PRO A 122 -5.91 -14.67 -9.06
C PRO A 122 -6.66 -16.01 -9.21
N SER A 123 -6.92 -16.73 -8.10
CA SER A 123 -7.84 -17.86 -8.04
C SER A 123 -8.59 -17.91 -6.70
N SER A 124 -9.83 -18.40 -6.73
CA SER A 124 -10.76 -18.45 -5.58
C SER A 124 -10.26 -19.26 -4.40
N ASP A 125 -9.44 -20.27 -4.67
CA ASP A 125 -9.11 -21.33 -3.70
C ASP A 125 -7.88 -20.97 -2.85
N MET A 126 -7.32 -19.77 -3.04
CA MET A 126 -6.18 -19.25 -2.30
C MET A 126 -6.57 -18.80 -0.90
N ASN A 127 -5.89 -19.36 0.11
CA ASN A 127 -5.97 -18.82 1.46
C ASN A 127 -5.28 -17.45 1.58
N VAL A 128 -5.61 -16.69 2.63
CA VAL A 128 -5.10 -15.32 2.84
C VAL A 128 -3.57 -15.24 2.92
N GLU A 129 -2.88 -16.27 3.42
CA GLU A 129 -1.41 -16.29 3.42
C GLU A 129 -0.86 -16.41 2.00
N ALA A 130 -1.42 -17.29 1.16
CA ALA A 130 -1.06 -17.38 -0.25
C ALA A 130 -1.35 -16.07 -1.01
N ALA A 131 -2.51 -15.45 -0.77
CA ALA A 131 -2.92 -14.18 -1.39
C ALA A 131 -1.99 -13.00 -1.05
N LEU A 132 -1.59 -12.85 0.22
CA LEU A 132 -0.63 -11.81 0.63
C LEU A 132 0.78 -12.04 0.05
N ASN A 133 1.22 -13.29 -0.06
CA ASN A 133 2.49 -13.63 -0.70
C ASN A 133 2.44 -13.37 -2.22
N HIS A 134 1.33 -13.72 -2.89
CA HIS A 134 1.10 -13.42 -4.31
C HIS A 134 1.08 -11.91 -4.57
N PHE A 135 0.27 -11.16 -3.82
CA PHE A 135 0.17 -9.71 -3.97
C PHE A 135 1.54 -9.04 -3.87
N GLN A 136 2.38 -9.40 -2.89
CA GLN A 136 3.72 -8.84 -2.80
C GLN A 136 4.60 -9.20 -4.01
N ALA A 137 4.55 -10.46 -4.48
CA ALA A 137 5.33 -10.89 -5.64
C ALA A 137 4.90 -10.17 -6.92
N TYR A 138 3.60 -10.01 -7.13
CA TYR A 138 3.00 -9.28 -8.26
C TYR A 138 3.28 -7.77 -8.16
N PHE A 139 3.13 -7.16 -6.99
CA PHE A 139 3.40 -5.74 -6.74
C PHE A 139 4.85 -5.35 -7.03
N PHE A 140 5.81 -6.26 -6.81
CA PHE A 140 7.22 -6.06 -7.17
C PHE A 140 7.72 -6.96 -8.31
N SER A 141 6.83 -7.27 -9.26
CA SER A 141 7.17 -8.01 -10.50
C SER A 141 7.86 -7.15 -11.56
N HIS A 142 7.73 -5.82 -11.49
CA HIS A 142 8.37 -4.90 -12.42
C HIS A 142 9.89 -4.84 -12.20
N PRO A 143 10.74 -4.83 -13.25
CA PRO A 143 12.20 -4.79 -13.09
C PRO A 143 12.70 -3.63 -12.21
N ASP A 144 12.12 -2.44 -12.40
CA ASP A 144 12.51 -1.20 -11.69
C ASP A 144 11.92 -1.07 -10.27
N ALA A 145 11.29 -2.12 -9.74
CA ALA A 145 10.66 -2.16 -8.42
C ALA A 145 11.61 -1.68 -7.29
N PRO A 146 11.41 -0.49 -6.70
CA PRO A 146 12.38 0.09 -5.77
C PRO A 146 12.56 -0.78 -4.52
N HIS A 147 13.78 -1.29 -4.30
CA HIS A 147 14.05 -2.20 -3.17
C HIS A 147 13.64 -1.60 -1.81
N ARG A 148 13.77 -0.28 -1.63
CA ARG A 148 13.35 0.44 -0.41
C ARG A 148 11.84 0.40 -0.16
N THR A 149 11.00 0.19 -1.18
CA THR A 149 9.53 0.12 -1.08
C THR A 149 9.04 -1.24 -0.58
N ARG A 150 9.86 -2.30 -0.69
CA ARG A 150 9.53 -3.67 -0.22
C ARG A 150 9.17 -3.77 1.27
N LYS A 151 9.59 -2.80 2.09
CA LYS A 151 9.23 -2.69 3.52
C LYS A 151 7.77 -2.28 3.79
N HIS A 152 7.09 -1.70 2.81
CA HIS A 152 5.73 -1.14 2.97
C HIS A 152 4.62 -2.11 2.58
N ILE A 153 4.92 -3.11 1.75
CA ILE A 153 3.99 -4.19 1.38
C ILE A 153 4.49 -5.48 2.07
N PRO A 154 4.00 -5.82 3.27
CA PRO A 154 4.49 -6.98 4.02
C PRO A 154 3.96 -8.29 3.43
N SER A 155 4.76 -9.36 3.52
CA SER A 155 4.32 -10.72 3.22
C SER A 155 4.61 -11.69 4.38
N PRO A 156 3.78 -12.73 4.59
CA PRO A 156 4.03 -13.77 5.59
C PRO A 156 5.39 -14.48 5.43
N VAL A 157 5.80 -14.78 4.19
CA VAL A 157 7.09 -15.45 3.88
C VAL A 157 8.29 -14.68 4.41
N GLN A 158 8.26 -13.34 4.42
CA GLN A 158 9.36 -12.51 4.92
C GLN A 158 9.52 -12.51 6.45
N LYS A 159 8.81 -13.39 7.18
CA LYS A 159 8.78 -13.43 8.66
C LYS A 159 8.31 -12.10 9.29
N SER A 160 7.53 -11.31 8.54
CA SER A 160 7.04 -9.98 8.91
C SER A 160 5.95 -10.03 9.99
N ALA A 161 5.37 -8.88 10.35
CA ALA A 161 4.30 -8.79 11.35
C ALA A 161 3.03 -9.59 10.98
N CYS A 162 2.84 -9.95 9.71
CA CYS A 162 1.75 -10.78 9.22
C CYS A 162 1.88 -12.29 9.57
N LYS A 163 2.82 -12.66 10.45
CA LYS A 163 3.18 -14.07 10.74
C LYS A 163 2.36 -14.70 11.87
N PRO A 164 1.66 -15.83 11.63
CA PRO A 164 1.21 -16.73 12.70
C PRO A 164 2.41 -17.27 13.49
N ARG A 165 2.47 -17.02 14.81
CA ARG A 165 3.68 -17.21 15.62
C ARG A 165 4.28 -18.63 15.54
N ARG A 166 5.40 -18.75 14.83
CA ARG A 166 6.45 -19.78 15.01
C ARG A 166 7.82 -19.09 15.02
N ALA A 167 8.79 -19.62 15.77
CA ALA A 167 10.02 -18.93 16.18
C ALA A 167 11.13 -18.94 15.06
N PRO A 168 12.44 -18.63 15.30
CA PRO A 168 13.06 -17.50 14.60
C PRO A 168 14.39 -17.78 13.86
N CYS A 169 14.90 -16.74 13.18
CA CYS A 169 16.26 -16.61 12.59
C CYS A 169 16.58 -17.58 11.41
N ILE A 170 17.72 -17.50 10.70
CA ILE A 170 18.75 -16.43 10.61
C ILE A 170 18.63 -15.74 9.19
N HIS A 171 19.62 -15.21 8.41
CA HIS A 171 21.10 -15.18 8.47
C HIS A 171 21.77 -13.85 7.99
N HIS A 172 22.40 -13.77 6.81
CA HIS A 172 23.39 -12.74 6.38
C HIS A 172 23.43 -12.51 4.85
N GLY A 173 24.01 -11.39 4.40
CA GLY A 173 24.97 -11.39 3.27
C GLY A 173 24.83 -10.33 2.15
N ALA A 174 25.87 -9.47 1.98
CA ALA A 174 26.28 -8.63 0.81
C ALA A 174 25.24 -7.70 0.11
N ARG A 175 25.48 -6.46 -0.37
CA ARG A 175 26.64 -5.61 -0.81
C ARG A 175 26.80 -5.54 -2.35
N LEU A 176 27.16 -4.34 -2.86
CA LEU A 176 27.19 -3.82 -4.27
C LEU A 176 25.89 -3.06 -4.63
N ALA A 177 25.88 -1.77 -5.01
CA ALA A 177 26.54 -1.00 -6.09
C ALA A 177 25.80 -1.13 -7.45
N SER A 178 25.48 -0.08 -8.22
CA SER A 178 25.75 1.37 -8.07
C SER A 178 24.64 2.21 -8.73
N ILE A 179 24.00 3.12 -7.98
CA ILE A 179 22.95 4.03 -8.50
C ILE A 179 23.63 5.31 -8.99
N ARG A 180 23.76 5.50 -10.32
CA ARG A 180 24.53 6.63 -10.89
C ARG A 180 23.98 7.20 -12.21
N SER A 181 22.67 7.11 -12.47
CA SER A 181 22.08 7.43 -13.79
C SER A 181 20.78 8.26 -13.78
N VAL A 182 20.22 8.65 -12.63
CA VAL A 182 18.86 9.22 -12.53
C VAL A 182 18.83 10.59 -11.79
N LEU A 183 19.85 11.42 -11.97
CA LEU A 183 19.90 12.78 -11.40
C LEU A 183 20.42 13.89 -12.34
N TYR A 184 20.81 13.56 -13.57
CA TYR A 184 21.19 14.56 -14.59
C TYR A 184 20.73 14.11 -15.99
N PRO A 185 19.85 14.86 -16.67
CA PRO A 185 19.61 14.67 -18.10
C PRO A 185 20.83 15.17 -18.90
N ALA A 186 21.07 14.58 -20.07
CA ALA A 186 22.19 14.98 -20.93
C ALA A 186 21.90 16.33 -21.63
N PRO A 187 22.82 17.31 -21.60
CA PRO A 187 22.73 18.48 -22.47
C PRO A 187 23.13 18.10 -23.90
N VAL A 188 22.23 18.33 -24.86
CA VAL A 188 22.55 18.26 -26.29
C VAL A 188 23.37 19.50 -26.68
N CYS A 189 24.53 19.28 -27.28
CA CYS A 189 25.24 20.28 -28.08
C CYS A 189 25.48 19.74 -29.49
N ARG A 190 25.65 20.66 -30.44
CA ARG A 190 25.73 20.40 -31.89
C ARG A 190 27.13 19.96 -32.32
#